data_AF-A0A495KRB1-F1
#
_entry.id   AF-A0A495KRB1-F1
#
_cell.length_a   1.000
_cell.length_b   1.000
_cell.length_c   1.000
_cell.angle_alpha   90.00
_cell.angle_beta   90.00
_cell.angle_gamma   90.00
#
_symmetry.space_group_name_H-M   'P 1'
#
loop_
_entity.id
_entity.type
_entity.pdbx_description
1 polymer ?
#
loop_
_entity_poly.entity_id
_entity_poly.type
_entity_poly.pdbx_seq_one_letter_code
_entity_poly.pdbx_strand_id
1 'polypeptide(L)'
;MRRKSQEIKGMLGFTQDEMAQLLKLHRTTVSRFELGNGNIPHRSNVLLGAMLKYSQSPEAKADLPEALEEQQALEAVKLQKMIKENEYQYERLSRKLNKAQATYAYNEKATKLLYFLRERAAELPEVSPDVLRLLENRVKASLQKLGKADVLALELQVDLLVYQKMLLERKQYEIGANGNENNASLV
;
A
#
# COMPACT_ATOMS: atom_id res chain seq x y z
N MET A 1 -32.78 29.00 -5.27
CA MET A 1 -32.22 27.84 -4.54
C MET A 1 -32.10 26.66 -5.50
N ARG A 2 -30.86 26.31 -5.91
CA ARG A 2 -30.61 25.13 -6.76
C ARG A 2 -30.70 23.88 -5.88
N ARG A 3 -31.71 23.03 -6.08
CA ARG A 3 -31.74 21.70 -5.45
C ARG A 3 -30.55 20.92 -6.00
N LYS A 4 -29.65 20.45 -5.13
CA LYS A 4 -28.58 19.52 -5.51
C LYS A 4 -29.25 18.36 -6.25
N SER A 5 -28.89 18.14 -7.52
CA SER A 5 -29.35 16.98 -8.27
C SER A 5 -28.96 15.74 -7.48
N GLN A 6 -29.95 15.01 -6.98
CA GLN A 6 -29.73 13.71 -6.38
C GLN A 6 -29.46 12.76 -7.55
N GLU A 7 -28.19 12.57 -7.91
CA GLU A 7 -27.83 11.53 -8.86
C GLU A 7 -28.22 10.19 -8.25
N ILE A 8 -29.25 9.56 -8.80
CA ILE A 8 -29.77 8.26 -8.32
C ILE A 8 -28.67 7.21 -8.45
N LYS A 9 -27.80 7.36 -9.46
CA LYS A 9 -26.57 6.57 -9.62
C LYS A 9 -25.67 6.57 -8.39
N GLY A 10 -25.47 7.73 -7.77
CA GLY A 10 -24.64 7.85 -6.56
C GLY A 10 -25.29 7.22 -5.33
N MET A 11 -26.61 7.12 -5.30
CA MET A 11 -27.36 6.61 -4.14
C MET A 11 -27.70 5.11 -4.21
N LEU A 12 -27.92 4.59 -5.42
CA LEU A 12 -28.33 3.21 -5.65
C LEU A 12 -27.32 2.37 -6.43
N GLY A 13 -26.28 2.99 -7.01
CA GLY A 13 -25.27 2.29 -7.80
C GLY A 13 -25.68 1.94 -9.24
N PHE A 14 -26.93 2.22 -9.64
CA PHE A 14 -27.45 1.93 -10.97
C PHE A 14 -27.32 3.12 -11.94
N THR A 15 -27.02 2.84 -13.20
CA THR A 15 -27.07 3.82 -14.29
C THR A 15 -28.49 4.28 -14.58
N GLN A 16 -28.63 5.41 -15.28
CA GLN A 16 -29.94 5.92 -15.71
C GLN A 16 -30.71 4.93 -16.59
N ASP A 17 -30.01 4.14 -17.40
CA ASP A 17 -30.63 3.13 -18.28
C ASP A 17 -31.17 1.95 -17.47
N GLU A 18 -30.42 1.46 -16.48
CA GLU A 18 -30.87 0.41 -15.56
C GLU A 18 -32.05 0.90 -14.70
N MET A 19 -31.99 2.13 -14.19
CA MET A 19 -33.09 2.75 -13.44
C MET A 19 -34.33 2.94 -14.30
N ALA A 20 -34.18 3.30 -15.57
CA ALA A 20 -35.29 3.42 -16.51
C ALA A 20 -35.99 2.06 -16.70
N GLN A 21 -35.22 0.99 -16.85
CA GLN A 21 -35.78 -0.37 -16.95
C GLN A 21 -36.48 -0.81 -15.65
N LEU A 22 -35.85 -0.60 -14.49
CA LEU A 22 -36.41 -0.94 -13.17
C LEU A 22 -37.72 -0.21 -12.87
N LEU A 23 -37.76 1.10 -13.15
CA LEU A 23 -38.94 1.94 -12.91
C LEU A 23 -39.98 1.87 -14.04
N LYS A 24 -39.68 1.15 -15.13
CA LYS A 24 -40.46 1.06 -16.36
C LYS A 24 -40.75 2.43 -16.98
N LEU A 25 -39.72 3.26 -17.07
CA LEU A 25 -39.73 4.61 -17.63
C LEU A 25 -38.76 4.71 -18.81
N HIS A 26 -38.88 5.77 -19.61
CA HIS A 26 -37.84 6.12 -20.56
C HIS A 26 -36.65 6.76 -19.84
N ARG A 27 -35.43 6.50 -20.31
CA ARG A 27 -34.20 7.12 -19.83
C ARG A 27 -34.29 8.66 -19.74
N THR A 28 -34.89 9.29 -20.74
CA THR A 28 -35.06 10.75 -20.78
C THR A 28 -36.00 11.29 -19.69
N THR A 29 -36.91 10.45 -19.19
CA THR A 29 -37.80 10.78 -18.05
C THR A 29 -37.04 10.68 -16.74
N VAL A 30 -36.19 9.66 -16.57
CA VAL A 30 -35.29 9.52 -15.41
C VAL A 30 -34.29 10.68 -15.35
N SER A 31 -33.64 11.00 -16.46
CA SER A 31 -32.70 12.13 -16.53
C SER A 31 -33.38 13.48 -16.22
N ARG A 32 -34.58 13.74 -16.76
CA ARG A 32 -35.33 14.96 -16.44
C ARG A 32 -35.72 15.04 -14.97
N PHE A 33 -36.05 13.91 -14.35
CA PHE A 33 -36.35 13.83 -12.93
C PHE A 33 -35.13 14.12 -12.05
N GLU A 34 -33.97 13.53 -12.36
CA GLU A 34 -32.71 13.81 -11.64
C GLU A 34 -32.28 15.29 -11.73
N LEU A 35 -32.55 15.92 -12.88
CA LEU A 35 -32.31 17.35 -13.11
C LEU A 35 -33.37 18.27 -12.47
N GLY A 36 -34.43 17.71 -11.86
CA GLY A 36 -35.54 18.46 -11.28
C GLY A 36 -36.49 19.10 -12.30
N ASN A 37 -36.36 18.74 -13.58
CA ASN A 37 -37.09 19.29 -14.72
C ASN A 37 -38.28 18.41 -15.16
N GLY A 38 -38.70 17.44 -14.34
CA GLY A 38 -39.83 16.57 -14.64
C GLY A 38 -40.23 15.72 -13.44
N ASN A 39 -41.49 15.29 -13.41
CA ASN A 39 -42.00 14.35 -12.42
C ASN A 39 -42.02 12.94 -13.00
N ILE A 40 -41.73 11.94 -12.16
CA ILE A 40 -41.99 10.53 -12.47
C ILE A 40 -43.38 10.12 -11.96
N PRO A 41 -44.00 9.07 -12.54
CA PRO A 41 -45.25 8.53 -12.04
C PRO A 41 -45.18 8.20 -10.54
N HIS A 42 -46.28 8.43 -9.83
CA HIS A 42 -46.34 8.22 -8.38
C HIS A 42 -45.89 6.81 -7.97
N ARG A 43 -46.30 5.79 -8.73
CA ARG A 43 -45.88 4.39 -8.52
C ARG A 43 -44.36 4.20 -8.60
N SER A 44 -43.70 4.84 -9.56
CA SER A 44 -42.24 4.81 -9.71
C SER A 44 -41.55 5.57 -8.58
N ASN A 45 -42.15 6.66 -8.09
CA ASN A 45 -41.66 7.45 -6.97
C ASN A 45 -41.72 6.65 -5.64
N VAL A 46 -42.82 5.93 -5.40
CA VAL A 46 -42.98 5.04 -4.24
C VAL A 46 -41.94 3.92 -4.28
N LEU A 47 -41.75 3.29 -5.45
CA LEU A 47 -40.75 2.23 -5.62
C LEU A 47 -39.32 2.74 -5.42
N LEU A 48 -38.98 3.90 -5.99
CA LEU A 48 -37.67 4.53 -5.80
C LEU A 48 -37.41 4.85 -4.32
N GLY A 49 -38.41 5.38 -3.61
CA GLY A 49 -38.32 5.63 -2.17
C GLY A 49 -38.10 4.36 -1.35
N ALA A 50 -38.75 3.26 -1.72
CA ALA A 50 -38.54 1.96 -1.08
C ALA A 50 -37.13 1.41 -1.34
N MET A 51 -36.62 1.52 -2.58
CA MET A 51 -35.25 1.13 -2.93
C MET A 51 -34.20 1.92 -2.16
N LEU A 52 -34.36 3.25 -2.07
CA LEU A 52 -33.46 4.12 -1.31
C LEU A 52 -33.49 3.82 0.19
N LYS A 53 -34.69 3.58 0.74
CA LYS A 53 -34.84 3.20 2.14
C LYS A 53 -34.16 1.87 2.44
N TYR A 54 -34.29 0.90 1.53
CA TYR A 54 -33.64 -0.40 1.69
C TYR A 54 -32.11 -0.28 1.54
N SER A 55 -31.60 0.41 0.51
CA SER A 55 -30.15 0.52 0.29
C SER A 55 -29.41 1.26 1.40
N GLN A 56 -30.11 2.12 2.15
CA GLN A 56 -29.57 2.86 3.29
C GLN A 56 -29.89 2.20 4.64
N SER A 57 -30.61 1.08 4.65
CA SER A 57 -30.94 0.39 5.89
C SER A 57 -29.72 -0.40 6.39
N PRO A 58 -29.34 -0.27 7.67
CA PRO A 58 -28.31 -1.13 8.27
C PRO A 58 -28.70 -2.61 8.32
N GLU A 59 -29.99 -2.92 8.13
CA GLU A 59 -30.56 -4.28 8.13
C GLU A 59 -30.69 -4.86 6.72
N ALA A 60 -30.25 -4.15 5.69
CA ALA A 60 -30.27 -4.64 4.32
C ALA A 60 -29.33 -5.84 4.18
N LYS A 61 -29.85 -7.03 4.40
CA LYS A 61 -29.16 -8.28 4.12
C LYS A 61 -29.12 -8.43 2.59
N ALA A 62 -27.93 -8.27 2.02
CA ALA A 62 -27.69 -8.64 0.65
C ALA A 62 -27.55 -10.17 0.62
N ASP A 63 -28.59 -10.89 0.19
CA ASP A 63 -28.51 -12.32 -0.17
C ASP A 63 -27.73 -12.54 -1.48
N LEU A 64 -26.67 -11.76 -1.72
CA LEU A 64 -25.64 -12.01 -2.73
C LEU A 64 -24.31 -12.42 -2.04
N PRO A 65 -24.30 -13.38 -1.10
CA PRO A 65 -23.08 -13.79 -0.41
C PRO A 65 -22.05 -14.35 -1.39
N GLU A 66 -22.44 -15.11 -2.41
CA GLU A 66 -21.48 -15.81 -3.28
C GLU A 66 -20.54 -14.85 -4.03
N ALA A 67 -21.05 -13.80 -4.67
CA ALA A 67 -20.21 -12.83 -5.39
C ALA A 67 -19.34 -11.97 -4.43
N LEU A 68 -19.82 -11.69 -3.22
CA LEU A 68 -19.07 -10.97 -2.19
C LEU A 68 -18.00 -11.86 -1.54
N GLU A 69 -18.31 -13.13 -1.30
CA GLU A 69 -17.40 -14.16 -0.78
C GLU A 69 -16.30 -14.48 -1.78
N GLU A 70 -16.63 -14.63 -3.07
CA GLU A 70 -15.64 -14.78 -4.15
C GLU A 70 -14.69 -13.56 -4.18
N GLN A 71 -15.22 -12.35 -4.05
CA GLN A 71 -14.41 -11.14 -4.04
C GLN A 71 -13.48 -11.06 -2.81
N GLN A 72 -13.98 -11.46 -1.63
CA GLN A 72 -13.16 -11.55 -0.42
C GLN A 72 -12.07 -12.63 -0.53
N ALA A 73 -12.39 -13.78 -1.13
CA ALA A 73 -11.43 -14.85 -1.38
C ALA A 73 -10.32 -14.40 -2.34
N LEU A 74 -10.68 -13.69 -3.42
CA LEU A 74 -9.72 -13.09 -4.35
C LEU A 74 -8.83 -12.05 -3.66
N GLU A 75 -9.40 -11.22 -2.79
CA GLU A 75 -8.65 -10.23 -2.01
C GLU A 75 -7.65 -10.90 -1.06
N ALA A 76 -8.07 -11.97 -0.37
CA ALA A 76 -7.20 -12.75 0.52
C ALA A 76 -6.03 -13.39 -0.23
N VAL A 77 -6.27 -14.01 -1.39
CA VAL A 77 -5.21 -14.59 -2.25
C VAL A 77 -4.24 -13.51 -2.70
N LYS A 78 -4.74 -12.35 -3.10
CA LYS A 78 -3.90 -11.22 -3.53
C LYS A 78 -3.02 -10.71 -2.39
N LEU A 79 -3.57 -10.56 -1.18
CA LEU A 79 -2.81 -10.15 0.00
C LEU A 79 -1.72 -11.15 0.36
N GLN A 80 -2.02 -12.46 0.35
CA GLN A 80 -1.01 -13.49 0.59
C GLN A 80 0.16 -13.40 -0.41
N LYS A 81 -0.15 -13.16 -1.70
CA LYS A 81 0.89 -12.95 -2.72
C LYS A 81 1.75 -11.72 -2.41
N MET A 82 1.13 -10.61 -2.01
CA MET A 82 1.84 -9.38 -1.65
C MET A 82 2.74 -9.55 -0.42
N ILE A 83 2.29 -10.30 0.59
CA ILE A 83 3.09 -10.62 1.77
C ILE A 83 4.33 -11.44 1.37
N LYS A 84 4.14 -12.52 0.59
CA LYS A 84 5.26 -13.36 0.12
C LYS A 84 6.29 -12.57 -0.70
N GLU A 85 5.81 -11.69 -1.58
CA GLU A 85 6.67 -10.84 -2.40
C GLU A 85 7.46 -9.85 -1.51
N ASN A 86 6.81 -9.24 -0.53
CA ASN A 86 7.48 -8.36 0.43
C ASN A 86 8.55 -9.11 1.25
N GLU A 87 8.25 -10.31 1.73
CA GLU A 87 9.22 -11.17 2.46
C GLU A 87 10.45 -11.49 1.60
N TYR A 88 10.22 -11.87 0.34
CA TYR A 88 11.32 -12.13 -0.60
C TYR A 88 12.19 -10.89 -0.81
N GLN A 89 11.58 -9.72 -1.00
CA GLN A 89 12.30 -8.46 -1.16
C GLN A 89 13.10 -8.12 0.11
N TYR A 90 12.50 -8.30 1.29
CA TYR A 90 13.14 -8.08 2.59
C TYR A 90 14.37 -8.96 2.77
N GLU A 91 14.28 -10.26 2.50
CA GLU A 91 15.41 -11.18 2.63
C GLU A 91 16.56 -10.81 1.67
N ARG A 92 16.21 -10.42 0.43
CA ARG A 92 17.19 -10.01 -0.57
C ARG A 92 17.90 -8.73 -0.14
N LEU A 93 17.15 -7.71 0.30
CA LEU A 93 17.69 -6.42 0.74
C LEU A 93 18.49 -6.55 2.04
N SER A 94 18.00 -7.31 3.01
CA SER A 94 18.71 -7.60 4.27
C SER A 94 20.08 -8.24 4.03
N ARG A 95 20.17 -9.22 3.11
CA ARG A 95 21.45 -9.81 2.72
C ARG A 95 22.40 -8.79 2.08
N LYS A 96 21.87 -7.88 1.26
CA LYS A 96 22.65 -6.81 0.63
C LYS A 96 23.14 -5.81 1.68
N LEU A 97 22.28 -5.42 2.62
CA LEU A 97 22.59 -4.53 3.73
C LEU A 97 23.70 -5.11 4.60
N ASN A 98 23.60 -6.37 5.01
CA ASN A 98 24.63 -7.02 5.83
C ASN A 98 26.01 -7.00 5.16
N LYS A 99 26.08 -7.25 3.85
CA LYS A 99 27.33 -7.16 3.08
C LYS A 99 27.86 -5.73 3.00
N ALA A 100 26.97 -4.76 2.81
CA ALA A 100 27.32 -3.36 2.75
C ALA A 100 27.86 -2.87 4.11
N GLN A 101 27.17 -3.18 5.20
CA GLN A 101 27.60 -2.85 6.57
C GLN A 101 28.97 -3.46 6.90
N ALA A 102 29.19 -4.75 6.57
CA ALA A 102 30.48 -5.40 6.80
C ALA A 102 31.61 -4.72 6.02
N THR A 103 31.35 -4.37 4.76
CA THR A 103 32.32 -3.68 3.89
C THR A 103 32.61 -2.28 4.38
N TYR A 104 31.58 -1.53 4.79
CA TYR A 104 31.72 -0.21 5.38
C TYR A 104 32.52 -0.25 6.69
N ALA A 105 32.21 -1.18 7.60
CA ALA A 105 32.94 -1.36 8.84
C ALA A 105 34.43 -1.71 8.61
N TYR A 106 34.72 -2.53 7.59
CA TYR A 106 36.11 -2.80 7.16
C TYR A 106 36.82 -1.52 6.69
N ASN A 107 36.16 -0.71 5.86
CA ASN A 107 36.71 0.55 5.36
C ASN A 107 36.90 1.57 6.49
N GLU A 108 35.99 1.63 7.46
CA GLU A 108 36.08 2.50 8.63
C GLU A 108 37.31 2.15 9.48
N LYS A 109 37.55 0.86 9.75
CA LYS A 109 38.76 0.40 10.44
C LYS A 109 40.03 0.79 9.69
N ALA A 110 40.06 0.59 8.37
CA ALA A 110 41.20 0.98 7.54
C ALA A 110 41.44 2.50 7.56
N THR A 111 40.37 3.29 7.61
CA THR A 111 40.45 4.76 7.73
C THR A 111 41.04 5.18 9.08
N LYS A 112 40.59 4.56 10.18
CA LYS A 112 41.12 4.81 11.53
C LYS A 112 42.62 4.46 11.61
N LEU A 113 43.02 3.34 11.02
CA LEU A 113 44.43 2.95 10.97
C LEU A 113 45.28 3.93 10.15
N LEU A 114 44.78 4.37 8.99
CA LEU A 114 45.48 5.37 8.19
C LEU A 114 45.65 6.69 8.93
N TYR A 115 44.63 7.12 9.67
CA TYR A 115 44.70 8.30 10.52
C TYR A 115 45.82 8.17 11.57
N PHE A 116 45.86 7.03 12.29
CA PHE A 116 46.91 6.73 13.27
C PHE A 116 48.32 6.74 12.65
N LEU A 117 48.51 6.09 11.51
CA LEU A 117 49.81 6.04 10.83
C LEU A 117 50.26 7.41 10.33
N ARG A 118 49.31 8.28 9.95
CA ARG A 118 49.59 9.67 9.55
C ARG A 118 50.05 10.52 10.73
N GLU A 119 49.33 10.47 11.85
CA GLU A 119 49.67 11.26 13.04
C GLU A 119 51.05 10.90 13.59
N ARG A 120 51.43 9.62 13.48
CA ARG A 120 52.72 9.11 13.98
C ARG A 120 53.77 8.91 12.88
N ALA A 121 53.58 9.48 11.70
CA ALA A 121 54.52 9.30 10.59
C ALA A 121 55.95 9.75 10.93
N ALA A 122 56.09 10.76 11.80
CA ALA A 122 57.39 11.24 12.29
C ALA A 122 58.07 10.26 13.28
N GLU A 123 57.29 9.42 13.96
CA GLU A 123 57.75 8.43 14.95
C GLU A 123 57.99 7.05 14.31
N LEU A 124 57.52 6.83 13.08
CA LEU A 124 57.55 5.56 12.37
C LEU A 124 58.32 5.69 11.04
N PRO A 125 59.66 5.80 11.07
CA PRO A 125 60.48 6.02 9.87
C PRO A 125 60.43 4.85 8.87
N GLU A 126 60.00 3.66 9.31
CA GLU A 126 59.82 2.48 8.45
C GLU A 126 58.63 2.60 7.49
N VAL A 127 57.68 3.51 7.79
CA VAL A 127 56.48 3.68 6.98
C VAL A 127 56.74 4.71 5.88
N SER A 128 56.97 4.22 4.67
CA SER A 128 57.17 5.09 3.50
C SER A 128 55.92 5.96 3.21
N PRO A 129 56.10 7.27 2.93
CA PRO A 129 55.02 8.16 2.50
C PRO A 129 54.24 7.67 1.26
N ASP A 130 54.92 6.97 0.33
CA ASP A 130 54.29 6.43 -0.87
C ASP A 130 53.31 5.31 -0.54
N VAL A 131 53.63 4.48 0.45
CA VAL A 131 52.76 3.41 0.94
C VAL A 131 51.51 4.01 1.58
N LEU A 132 51.65 5.07 2.39
CA LEU A 132 50.49 5.78 2.96
C LEU A 132 49.58 6.35 1.89
N ARG A 133 50.15 6.97 0.85
CA ARG A 133 49.38 7.52 -0.27
C ARG A 133 48.63 6.44 -1.06
N LEU A 134 49.24 5.27 -1.29
CA LEU A 134 48.58 4.13 -1.93
C LEU A 134 47.40 3.61 -1.08
N LEU A 135 47.60 3.46 0.23
CA LEU A 135 46.55 3.02 1.15
C LEU A 135 45.39 4.02 1.22
N GLU A 136 45.68 5.32 1.24
CA GLU A 136 44.68 6.38 1.18
C GLU A 136 43.83 6.32 -0.09
N ASN A 137 44.48 6.20 -1.25
CA ASN A 137 43.78 6.11 -2.53
C ASN A 137 42.86 4.89 -2.57
N ARG A 138 43.31 3.73 -2.06
CA ARG A 138 42.51 2.52 -1.95
C ARG A 138 41.28 2.73 -1.05
N VAL A 139 41.47 3.28 0.14
CA VAL A 139 40.38 3.51 1.10
C VAL A 139 39.38 4.54 0.57
N LYS A 140 39.86 5.62 -0.05
CA LYS A 140 39.01 6.63 -0.70
C LYS A 140 38.18 6.03 -1.83
N ALA A 141 38.79 5.23 -2.70
CA ALA A 141 38.07 4.55 -3.78
C ALA A 141 37.03 3.56 -3.24
N SER A 142 37.34 2.86 -2.15
CA SER A 142 36.40 1.93 -1.49
C SER A 142 35.20 2.65 -0.88
N LEU A 143 35.43 3.75 -0.17
CA LEU A 143 34.38 4.59 0.44
C LEU A 143 33.52 5.32 -0.60
N GLN A 144 34.08 5.66 -1.76
CA GLN A 144 33.31 6.23 -2.88
C GLN A 144 32.38 5.21 -3.53
N LYS A 145 32.78 3.93 -3.58
CA LYS A 145 31.95 2.85 -4.13
C LYS A 145 30.83 2.43 -3.17
N LEU A 146 31.11 2.46 -1.87
CA LEU A 146 30.16 2.08 -0.84
C LEU A 146 30.42 2.90 0.42
N GLY A 147 29.71 4.02 0.52
CA GLY A 147 29.81 4.96 1.62
C GLY A 147 28.74 4.74 2.68
N LYS A 148 28.82 5.56 3.74
CA LYS A 148 27.81 5.56 4.83
C LYS A 148 26.40 5.88 4.31
N ALA A 149 26.30 6.75 3.31
CA ALA A 149 25.02 7.12 2.70
C ALA A 149 24.35 5.92 1.99
N ASP A 150 25.12 5.06 1.33
CA ASP A 150 24.60 3.87 0.65
C ASP A 150 24.08 2.84 1.66
N VAL A 151 24.79 2.68 2.79
CA VAL A 151 24.33 1.83 3.90
C VAL A 151 23.02 2.37 4.46
N LEU A 152 22.94 3.67 4.75
CA LEU A 152 21.72 4.31 5.26
C LEU A 152 20.54 4.13 4.29
N ALA A 153 20.77 4.29 2.98
CA ALA A 153 19.72 4.10 1.98
C ALA A 153 19.17 2.66 1.98
N LEU A 154 20.04 1.66 2.17
CA LEU A 154 19.62 0.26 2.30
C LEU A 154 18.87 -0.01 3.61
N GLU A 155 19.29 0.60 4.73
CA GLU A 155 18.60 0.52 6.02
C GLU A 155 17.17 1.04 5.89
N LEU A 156 16.99 2.24 5.33
CA LEU A 156 15.67 2.83 5.10
C LEU A 156 14.78 1.96 4.19
N GLN A 157 15.35 1.34 3.16
CA GLN A 157 14.60 0.42 2.30
C GLN A 157 14.13 -0.83 3.04
N VAL A 158 14.97 -1.38 3.91
CA VAL A 158 14.61 -2.52 4.76
C VAL A 158 13.48 -2.13 5.73
N ASP A 159 13.58 -0.96 6.38
CA ASP A 159 12.56 -0.46 7.31
C ASP A 159 11.20 -0.25 6.62
N LEU A 160 11.20 0.29 5.39
CA LEU A 160 9.99 0.44 4.59
C LEU A 160 9.32 -0.90 4.30
N LEU A 161 10.09 -1.95 4.02
CA LEU A 161 9.54 -3.28 3.78
C LEU A 161 8.93 -3.88 5.05
N VAL A 162 9.55 -3.67 6.22
CA VAL A 162 8.98 -4.08 7.51
C VAL A 162 7.64 -3.38 7.77
N TYR A 163 7.59 -2.06 7.54
CA TYR A 163 6.35 -1.30 7.71
C TYR A 163 5.25 -1.75 6.73
N GLN A 164 5.63 -1.98 5.47
CA GLN A 164 4.71 -2.50 4.46
C GLN A 164 4.14 -3.87 4.87
N LYS A 165 4.97 -4.77 5.42
CA LYS A 165 4.51 -6.08 5.92
C LYS A 165 3.45 -5.91 7.01
N MET A 166 3.72 -5.06 8.01
CA MET A 166 2.74 -4.76 9.08
C MET A 166 1.39 -4.29 8.52
N LEU A 167 1.40 -3.41 7.50
CA LEU A 167 0.17 -2.94 6.88
C LEU A 167 -0.59 -4.05 6.15
N LEU A 168 0.13 -4.94 5.46
CA LEU A 168 -0.47 -6.07 4.74
C LEU A 168 -1.07 -7.09 5.70
N GLU A 169 -0.38 -7.44 6.78
CA GLU A 169 -0.86 -8.37 7.82
C GLU A 169 -2.08 -7.81 8.55
N ARG A 170 -2.08 -6.51 8.86
CA ARG A 170 -3.25 -5.84 9.43
C ARG A 170 -4.48 -5.95 8.51
N LYS A 171 -4.31 -5.68 7.21
CA LYS A 171 -5.41 -5.81 6.24
C LYS A 171 -5.92 -7.24 6.13
N GLN A 172 -5.03 -8.22 6.20
CA GLN A 172 -5.41 -9.63 6.20
C GLN A 172 -6.26 -9.99 7.43
N TYR A 173 -5.90 -9.45 8.60
CA TYR A 173 -6.70 -9.61 9.82
C TYR A 173 -8.08 -8.96 9.72
N GLU A 174 -8.18 -7.75 9.14
CA GLU A 174 -9.46 -7.05 8.95
C GLU A 174 -10.42 -7.86 8.05
N ILE A 175 -9.92 -8.53 7.01
CA ILE A 175 -10.73 -9.43 6.17
C ILE A 175 -11.19 -10.67 6.96
N GLY A 176 -10.31 -11.26 7.78
CA GLY A 176 -10.65 -12.41 8.61
C GLY A 176 -11.66 -12.10 9.72
N ALA A 177 -11.60 -10.90 10.30
CA ALA A 177 -12.54 -10.45 11.32
C ALA A 177 -13.93 -10.17 10.72
N ASN A 178 -14.00 -9.50 9.56
CA ASN A 178 -15.26 -9.22 8.87
C ASN A 178 -15.95 -10.49 8.34
N GLY A 179 -15.21 -11.57 8.07
CA GLY A 179 -15.78 -12.87 7.71
C GLY A 179 -16.44 -13.62 8.87
N ASN A 180 -16.05 -13.34 10.12
CA ASN A 180 -16.61 -14.00 11.31
C ASN A 180 -17.87 -13.32 11.86
N GLU A 181 -18.00 -11.99 11.72
CA GLU A 181 -19.20 -11.27 12.18
C GLU A 181 -20.45 -11.63 11.36
N ASN A 182 -20.28 -11.98 10.07
CA ASN A 182 -21.38 -12.44 9.22
C ASN A 182 -21.86 -13.87 9.57
N ASN A 183 -21.04 -14.68 10.24
CA ASN A 183 -21.41 -16.04 10.66
C ASN A 183 -21.98 -16.12 12.08
N ALA A 184 -21.76 -15.11 12.92
CA ALA A 184 -22.27 -15.09 14.30
C ALA A 184 -23.77 -14.72 14.42
N SER A 185 -24.42 -14.31 13.32
CA SER A 185 -25.84 -13.93 13.30
C SER A 185 -26.79 -15.05 12.84
N LEU A 186 -26.32 -16.30 12.79
CA LEU A 186 -27.07 -17.47 12.33
C LEU A 186 -27.26 -18.58 13.39
N VAL A 187 -27.17 -18.25 14.68
CA VAL A 187 -27.54 -19.19 15.77
C VAL A 187 -28.62 -18.58 16.65
#